data_AF-A0A822EK42-F1
#
_entry.id   AF-A0A822EK42-F1
#
_cell.length_a   1.000
_cell.length_b   1.000
_cell.length_c   1.000
_cell.angle_alpha   90.00
_cell.angle_beta   90.00
_cell.angle_gamma   90.00
#
_symmetry.space_group_name_H-M   'P 1'
#
loop_
_entity.id
_entity.type
_entity.pdbx_description
1 polymer ?
#
loop_
_entity_poly.entity_id
_entity_poly.type
_entity_poly.pdbx_seq_one_letter_code
_entity_poly.pdbx_strand_id
1 'polypeptide(L)'
;MFNESIDGRLVVPEPSAAVCNEGTYNATACSIAKAQWTNAAWRSDQIGAMQFHNWENSSCSVFVNSSTCNQGSVPVLAVDAILPEHVQATVRFAVMNNLRLVIKSTGHDLLGRSTAAGSLL
;
A
#
# COMPACT_ATOMS: atom_id res chain seq x y z
N MET A 1 13.55 12.59 14.73
CA MET A 1 13.52 11.27 14.03
C MET A 1 12.74 11.38 12.72
N PHE A 2 12.87 10.45 11.76
CA PHE A 2 12.24 10.59 10.42
C PHE A 2 10.74 10.86 10.47
N ASN A 3 9.96 10.11 11.27
CA ASN A 3 8.51 10.30 11.37
C ASN A 3 8.11 11.70 11.85
N GLU A 4 8.90 12.32 12.74
CA GLU A 4 8.66 13.70 13.20
C GLU A 4 8.93 14.72 12.08
N SER A 5 9.87 14.45 11.17
CA SER A 5 10.16 15.34 10.03
C SER A 5 9.10 15.32 8.92
N ILE A 6 8.11 14.43 9.03
CA ILE A 6 6.97 14.29 8.13
C ILE A 6 5.64 14.39 8.90
N ASP A 7 5.63 15.11 10.03
CA ASP A 7 4.43 15.37 10.85
C ASP A 7 3.67 14.11 11.29
N GLY A 8 4.38 13.00 11.53
CA GLY A 8 3.79 11.75 11.99
C GLY A 8 3.11 10.92 10.88
N ARG A 9 3.39 11.22 9.60
CA ARG A 9 2.68 10.64 8.43
C ARG A 9 3.28 9.35 7.88
N LEU A 10 4.15 8.69 8.65
CA LEU A 10 4.62 7.35 8.31
C LEU A 10 3.50 6.33 8.57
N VAL A 11 3.16 5.54 7.55
CA VAL A 11 2.11 4.52 7.62
C VAL A 11 2.61 3.17 7.12
N VAL A 12 1.94 2.10 7.56
CA VAL A 12 2.21 0.73 7.14
C VAL A 12 1.08 0.31 6.20
N PRO A 13 1.29 0.34 4.88
CA PRO A 13 0.28 -0.14 3.93
C PRO A 13 0.16 -1.68 4.02
N GLU A 14 -1.04 -2.18 3.74
CA GLU A 14 -1.32 -3.61 3.62
C GLU A 14 -1.99 -3.90 2.26
N PRO A 15 -1.85 -5.12 1.71
CA PRO A 15 -2.61 -5.54 0.54
C PRO A 15 -4.10 -5.28 0.72
N SER A 16 -4.78 -4.80 -0.33
CA SER A 16 -6.19 -4.39 -0.21
C SER A 16 -7.15 -5.54 0.15
N ALA A 17 -6.72 -6.78 -0.09
CA ALA A 17 -7.44 -7.99 0.28
C ALA A 17 -7.11 -8.49 1.71
N ALA A 18 -6.10 -7.95 2.40
CA ALA A 18 -5.62 -8.46 3.68
C ALA A 18 -6.73 -8.64 4.71
N VAL A 19 -7.64 -7.66 4.81
CA VAL A 19 -8.80 -7.67 5.72
C VAL A 19 -9.75 -8.87 5.56
N CYS A 20 -9.65 -9.64 4.47
CA CYS A 20 -10.42 -10.85 4.23
C CYS A 20 -9.67 -12.16 4.55
N ASN A 21 -8.42 -12.09 5.02
CA ASN A 21 -7.52 -13.23 5.18
C ASN A 21 -7.07 -13.41 6.63
N GLU A 22 -6.50 -14.57 6.94
CA GLU A 22 -6.03 -14.90 8.30
C GLU A 22 -4.97 -13.89 8.78
N GLY A 23 -4.98 -13.57 10.08
CA GLY A 23 -4.07 -12.60 10.71
C GLY A 23 -4.60 -11.17 10.77
N THR A 24 -5.28 -10.69 9.72
CA THR A 24 -5.87 -9.34 9.66
C THR A 24 -7.37 -9.34 9.38
N TYR A 25 -8.02 -10.51 9.49
CA TYR A 25 -9.43 -10.68 9.21
C TYR A 25 -10.32 -9.70 9.99
N ASN A 26 -11.11 -8.93 9.26
CA ASN A 26 -12.14 -8.06 9.80
C ASN A 26 -13.40 -8.20 8.95
N ALA A 27 -14.47 -8.76 9.54
CA ALA A 27 -15.69 -9.08 8.81
C ALA A 27 -16.31 -7.86 8.10
N THR A 28 -16.33 -6.70 8.77
CA THR A 28 -16.89 -5.46 8.21
C THR A 28 -16.03 -4.92 7.08
N ALA A 29 -14.72 -4.78 7.31
CA ALA A 29 -13.79 -4.28 6.30
C ALA A 29 -13.71 -5.23 5.09
N CYS A 30 -13.76 -6.54 5.31
CA CYS A 30 -13.82 -7.52 4.24
C CYS A 30 -15.11 -7.41 3.40
N SER A 31 -16.25 -7.20 4.05
CA SER A 31 -17.52 -6.96 3.34
C SER A 31 -17.44 -5.73 2.44
N ILE A 32 -16.85 -4.64 2.95
CA ILE A 32 -16.61 -3.41 2.18
C ILE A 32 -15.65 -3.69 1.02
N ALA A 33 -14.51 -4.34 1.27
CA ALA A 33 -13.52 -4.65 0.24
C ALA A 33 -14.11 -5.54 -0.87
N LYS A 34 -14.94 -6.53 -0.52
CA LYS A 34 -15.69 -7.35 -1.49
C LYS A 34 -16.62 -6.51 -2.35
N ALA A 35 -17.41 -5.62 -1.73
CA ALA A 35 -18.38 -4.80 -2.43
C ALA A 35 -17.74 -3.73 -3.34
N GLN A 36 -16.58 -3.18 -2.92
CA GLN A 36 -15.89 -2.11 -3.61
C GLN A 36 -14.70 -2.59 -4.47
N TRP A 37 -14.51 -3.91 -4.60
CA TRP A 37 -13.29 -4.48 -5.17
C TRP A 37 -12.93 -3.93 -6.55
N THR A 38 -13.93 -3.66 -7.38
CA THR A 38 -13.79 -3.12 -8.75
C THR A 38 -14.04 -1.62 -8.84
N ASN A 39 -14.26 -0.93 -7.72
CA ASN A 39 -14.46 0.52 -7.69
C ASN A 39 -13.09 1.23 -7.70
N ALA A 40 -12.80 1.90 -8.81
CA ALA A 40 -11.54 2.61 -9.03
C ALA A 40 -11.27 3.70 -7.98
N ALA A 41 -12.28 4.42 -7.50
CA ALA A 41 -12.12 5.46 -6.49
C ALA A 41 -11.75 4.84 -5.13
N TRP A 42 -12.51 3.83 -4.70
CA TRP A 42 -12.25 3.15 -3.43
C TRP A 42 -10.85 2.52 -3.38
N ARG A 43 -10.42 1.88 -4.49
CA ARG A 43 -9.08 1.32 -4.60
C ARG A 43 -8.00 2.41 -4.57
N SER A 44 -8.18 3.54 -5.27
CA SER A 44 -7.25 4.66 -5.23
C SER A 44 -7.03 5.18 -3.80
N ASP A 45 -8.09 5.18 -2.99
CA ASP A 45 -8.04 5.62 -1.58
C ASP A 45 -7.34 4.62 -0.65
N GLN A 46 -7.11 3.38 -1.09
CA GLN A 46 -6.32 2.41 -0.31
C GLN A 46 -4.82 2.60 -0.60
N ILE A 47 -4.02 2.83 0.44
CA ILE A 47 -2.58 3.07 0.30
C ILE A 47 -1.88 1.87 -0.36
N GLY A 48 -2.21 0.64 0.06
CA GLY A 48 -1.60 -0.58 -0.46
C GLY A 48 -2.25 -1.16 -1.72
N ALA A 49 -3.25 -0.49 -2.30
CA ALA A 49 -3.90 -0.96 -3.51
C ALA A 49 -3.29 -0.39 -4.80
N MET A 50 -3.35 -1.22 -5.83
CA MET A 50 -3.20 -0.86 -7.23
C MET A 50 -4.55 -1.09 -7.92
N GLN A 51 -4.79 -0.39 -9.02
CA GLN A 51 -6.02 -0.58 -9.79
C GLN A 51 -6.05 -1.95 -10.47
N PHE A 52 -4.87 -2.44 -10.82
CA PHE A 52 -4.64 -3.79 -11.31
C PHE A 52 -4.12 -4.63 -10.15
N HIS A 53 -5.02 -5.33 -9.47
CA HIS A 53 -4.71 -6.07 -8.24
C HIS A 53 -3.63 -7.15 -8.39
N ASN A 54 -3.31 -7.58 -9.62
CA ASN A 54 -2.19 -8.50 -9.89
C ASN A 54 -0.82 -7.89 -9.52
N TRP A 55 -0.73 -6.56 -9.40
CA TRP A 55 0.48 -5.86 -8.95
C TRP A 55 0.57 -5.73 -7.42
N GLU A 56 -0.41 -6.20 -6.66
CA GLU A 56 -0.35 -6.20 -5.19
C GLU A 56 0.24 -7.50 -4.68
N ASN A 57 -0.58 -8.56 -4.71
CA ASN A 57 -0.28 -9.81 -4.07
C ASN A 57 -1.12 -10.95 -4.68
N SER A 58 -0.49 -12.09 -4.96
CA SER A 58 -1.17 -13.29 -5.49
C SER A 58 -1.62 -14.28 -4.41
N SER A 59 -1.15 -14.13 -3.17
CA SER A 59 -1.50 -14.96 -2.01
C SER A 59 -2.75 -14.47 -1.25
N CYS A 60 -3.07 -13.18 -1.35
CA CYS A 60 -4.25 -12.57 -0.73
C CYS A 60 -5.47 -12.59 -1.66
N SER A 61 -6.66 -12.88 -1.12
CA SER A 61 -7.92 -12.85 -1.88
C SER A 61 -9.07 -12.27 -1.06
N VAL A 62 -9.98 -11.56 -1.73
CA VAL A 62 -11.26 -11.15 -1.11
C VAL A 62 -12.33 -12.24 -1.23
N PHE A 63 -12.14 -13.24 -2.09
CA PHE A 63 -13.16 -14.27 -2.35
C PHE A 63 -12.92 -15.57 -1.59
N VAL A 64 -11.65 -15.89 -1.34
CA VAL A 64 -11.22 -17.09 -0.64
C VAL A 64 -10.42 -16.64 0.58
N ASN A 65 -10.80 -17.13 1.76
CA ASN A 65 -9.99 -16.90 2.95
C ASN A 65 -8.70 -17.72 2.81
N SER A 66 -7.57 -17.02 2.65
CA SER A 66 -6.24 -17.60 2.58
C SER A 66 -5.58 -17.52 3.95
N SER A 67 -4.97 -18.62 4.39
CA SER A 67 -4.10 -18.65 5.57
C SER A 67 -2.74 -17.97 5.32
N THR A 68 -2.44 -17.65 4.06
CA THR A 68 -1.19 -17.00 3.65
C THR A 68 -1.53 -15.73 2.85
N CYS A 69 -1.66 -14.59 3.52
CA CYS A 69 -1.70 -13.29 2.89
C CYS A 69 -0.46 -12.49 3.32
N ASN A 70 0.53 -12.41 2.43
CA ASN A 70 1.77 -11.67 2.68
C ASN A 70 1.79 -10.32 1.95
N GLN A 71 2.84 -9.53 2.14
CA GLN A 71 2.95 -8.18 1.57
C GLN A 71 3.03 -8.18 0.03
N GLY A 72 3.73 -9.15 -0.56
CA GLY A 72 3.96 -9.24 -2.00
C GLY A 72 4.71 -8.02 -2.54
N SER A 73 4.13 -7.39 -3.57
CA SER A 73 4.69 -6.19 -4.20
C SER A 73 4.18 -4.88 -3.59
N VAL A 74 3.32 -4.95 -2.57
CA VAL A 74 2.91 -3.76 -1.82
C VAL A 74 4.11 -3.26 -1.01
N PRO A 75 4.38 -1.94 -0.99
CA PRO A 75 5.46 -1.35 -0.18
C PRO A 75 5.33 -1.72 1.30
N VAL A 76 6.43 -1.68 2.07
CA VAL A 76 6.39 -2.03 3.51
C VAL A 76 6.16 -0.82 4.41
N LEU A 77 6.48 0.37 3.90
CA LEU A 77 6.24 1.65 4.52
C LEU A 77 5.75 2.62 3.44
N ALA A 78 4.96 3.60 3.85
CA ALA A 78 4.53 4.69 2.99
C ALA A 78 4.51 6.00 3.76
N VAL A 79 4.63 7.12 3.05
CA VAL A 79 4.40 8.46 3.60
C VAL A 79 3.13 9.06 2.99
N ASP A 80 2.13 9.37 3.83
CA ASP A 80 0.94 10.12 3.42
C ASP A 80 1.28 11.60 3.22
N ALA A 81 1.95 11.90 2.11
CA ALA A 81 2.52 13.20 1.81
C ALA A 81 1.45 14.22 1.38
N ILE A 82 1.36 15.34 2.11
CA ILE A 82 0.47 16.47 1.81
C ILE A 82 1.27 17.72 1.45
N LEU A 83 2.44 17.90 2.08
CA LEU A 83 3.29 19.06 1.89
C LEU A 83 4.56 18.70 1.12
N PRO A 84 5.13 19.63 0.32
CA PRO A 84 6.42 19.40 -0.36
C PRO A 84 7.54 18.97 0.57
N GLU A 85 7.53 19.45 1.82
CA GLU A 85 8.52 19.13 2.85
C GLU A 85 8.52 17.63 3.19
N HIS A 86 7.35 16.98 3.18
CA HIS A 86 7.25 15.53 3.43
C HIS A 86 7.97 14.75 2.34
N VAL A 87 7.76 15.14 1.07
CA VAL A 87 8.42 14.52 -0.07
C VAL A 87 9.94 14.71 0.01
N GLN A 88 10.39 15.94 0.30
CA GLN A 88 11.82 16.23 0.44
C GLN A 88 12.48 15.43 1.57
N ALA A 89 11.85 15.36 2.74
CA ALA A 89 12.34 14.57 3.87
C ALA A 89 12.40 13.07 3.53
N THR A 90 11.38 12.55 2.86
CA THR A 90 11.29 11.14 2.44
C THR A 90 12.36 10.77 1.43
N VAL A 91 12.59 11.62 0.41
CA VAL A 91 13.65 11.40 -0.59
C VAL A 91 15.03 11.40 0.08
N ARG A 92 15.31 12.37 0.97
CA ARG A 92 16.57 12.41 1.72
C ARG A 92 16.74 11.16 2.58
N PHE A 93 15.69 10.75 3.29
CA PHE A 93 15.70 9.55 4.12
C PHE A 93 15.95 8.28 3.31
N ALA A 94 15.31 8.14 2.14
CA ALA A 94 15.51 7.01 1.25
C ALA A 94 16.96 6.93 0.76
N VAL A 95 17.55 8.05 0.34
CA VAL A 95 18.96 8.10 -0.10
C VAL A 95 19.92 7.75 1.05
N MET A 96 19.74 8.36 2.23
CA MET A 96 20.63 8.12 3.38
C MET A 96 20.62 6.67 3.86
N ASN A 97 19.49 5.96 3.69
CA ASN A 97 19.31 4.58 4.15
C ASN A 97 19.34 3.57 3.00
N ASN A 98 19.68 3.99 1.77
CA ASN A 98 19.71 3.14 0.58
C ASN A 98 18.41 2.36 0.36
N LEU A 99 17.26 3.02 0.52
CA LEU A 99 15.93 2.43 0.36
C LEU A 99 15.45 2.59 -1.08
N ARG A 100 14.76 1.57 -1.59
CA ARG A 100 14.03 1.67 -2.85
C ARG A 100 12.82 2.59 -2.64
N LEU A 101 12.83 3.75 -3.28
CA LEU A 101 11.70 4.68 -3.30
C LEU A 101 10.77 4.34 -4.47
N VAL A 102 9.47 4.33 -4.22
CA VAL A 102 8.39 4.17 -5.21
C VAL A 102 7.44 5.33 -5.04
N ILE A 103 6.75 5.73 -6.11
CA ILE A 103 5.80 6.85 -6.07
C ILE A 103 4.44 6.33 -6.54
N LYS A 104 3.40 6.57 -5.74
CA LYS A 104 2.01 6.26 -6.07
C LYS A 104 1.14 7.49 -5.87
N SER A 105 0.33 7.80 -6.88
CA SER A 105 -0.85 8.64 -6.73
C SER A 105 -2.09 7.74 -6.65
N THR A 106 -2.66 7.34 -7.78
CA THR A 106 -3.88 6.52 -7.83
C THR A 106 -3.67 5.02 -7.99
N GLY A 107 -2.45 4.58 -8.32
CA GLY A 107 -2.15 3.17 -8.59
C GLY A 107 -2.66 2.64 -9.94
N HIS A 108 -2.99 3.53 -10.89
CA HIS A 108 -3.46 3.19 -12.25
C HIS A 108 -2.35 2.69 -13.21
N ASP A 109 -1.14 2.42 -12.74
CA ASP A 109 -0.05 2.03 -13.61
C ASP A 109 -0.19 0.56 -14.07
N LEU A 110 -0.41 0.39 -15.37
CA LEU A 110 -0.57 -0.91 -16.02
C LEU A 110 0.67 -1.81 -15.91
N LEU A 111 1.85 -1.21 -15.71
CA LEU A 111 3.15 -1.88 -15.71
C LEU A 111 3.72 -2.10 -14.31
N GLY A 112 2.96 -1.79 -13.25
CA GLY A 112 3.38 -1.97 -11.86
C GLY A 112 4.47 -1.01 -11.39
N ARG A 113 4.70 0.12 -12.07
CA ARG A 113 5.77 1.09 -11.72
C ARG A 113 5.50 1.87 -10.44
N SER A 114 4.26 1.86 -9.94
CA SER A 114 3.85 2.53 -8.70
C SER A 114 3.86 1.62 -7.48
N THR A 115 4.49 0.44 -7.56
CA THR A 115 4.61 -0.51 -6.45
C THR A 115 5.89 -1.31 -6.52
N ALA A 116 6.39 -1.78 -5.37
CA ALA A 116 7.48 -2.74 -5.32
C ALA A 116 7.58 -3.44 -3.96
N ALA A 117 8.03 -4.69 -3.98
CA ALA A 117 8.35 -5.41 -2.75
C ALA A 117 9.48 -4.72 -1.97
N GLY A 118 9.31 -4.59 -0.66
CA GLY A 118 10.34 -4.07 0.25
C GLY A 118 10.70 -2.60 0.06
N SER A 119 9.85 -1.81 -0.63
CA SER A 119 10.10 -0.39 -0.88
C SER A 119 9.46 0.54 0.15
N LEU A 120 9.90 1.80 0.13
CA LEU A 120 9.23 2.94 0.73
C LEU A 120 8.39 3.65 -0.35
N LEU A 121 7.11 3.87 -0.06
CA LEU A 121 6.15 4.55 -0.93
C LEU A 121 6.01 6.04 -0.60
#